data_AF-A0A2T1C0K7-F1
#
_entry.id   AF-A0A2T1C0K7-F1
#
_cell.length_a   1.000
_cell.length_b   1.000
_cell.length_c   1.000
_cell.angle_alpha   90.00
_cell.angle_beta   90.00
_cell.angle_gamma   90.00
#
_symmetry.space_group_name_H-M   'P 1'
#
loop_
_entity.id
_entity.type
_entity.pdbx_description
1 polymer ?
#
loop_
_entity_poly.entity_id
_entity_poly.type
_entity_poly.pdbx_seq_one_letter_code
_entity_poly.pdbx_strand_id
1 'polypeptide(L)' 'MAKKPRVIRLTKTEFELDDGRVYQHAIELEPDEVPTIEEFQGYYDHWLSLLGNNDDRTIVNHH' A
#
# COMPACT_ATOMS: atom_id res chain seq x y z
N MET A 1 -20.22 1.72 -2.68
CA MET A 1 -19.07 0.95 -3.19
C MET A 1 -17.83 1.79 -2.89
N ALA A 2 -16.98 1.39 -1.94
CA ALA A 2 -15.76 2.14 -1.67
C ALA A 2 -14.85 2.04 -2.89
N LYS A 3 -14.45 3.19 -3.45
CA LYS A 3 -13.54 3.24 -4.60
C LYS A 3 -12.18 2.74 -4.13
N LYS A 4 -11.58 1.77 -4.84
CA LYS A 4 -10.22 1.32 -4.54
C LYS A 4 -9.26 2.48 -4.78
N PRO A 5 -8.42 2.88 -3.80
CA PRO A 5 -7.46 3.94 -4.02
C PRO A 5 -6.47 3.50 -5.09
N ARG A 6 -6.25 4.36 -6.09
CA ARG A 6 -5.30 4.13 -7.17
C ARG A 6 -4.06 4.97 -6.94
N VAL A 7 -2.90 4.36 -7.09
CA VAL A 7 -1.61 5.07 -7.04
C VAL A 7 -1.46 5.81 -8.37
N ILE A 8 -1.31 7.13 -8.30
CA ILE A 8 -1.15 8.00 -9.47
C ILE A 8 0.27 8.51 -9.62
N ARG A 9 1.04 8.54 -8.53
CA ARG A 9 2.45 8.87 -8.52
C ARG A 9 3.18 7.94 -7.59
N LEU A 10 4.34 7.46 -8.02
CA LEU A 10 5.25 6.68 -7.20
C LEU A 10 6.66 7.21 -7.42
N THR A 11 7.38 7.37 -6.33
CA THR A 11 8.78 7.79 -6.31
C THR A 11 9.52 6.91 -5.32
N LYS A 12 10.84 7.01 -5.27
CA LYS A 12 11.66 6.27 -4.31
C LYS A 12 11.37 6.58 -2.84
N THR A 13 10.82 7.77 -2.53
CA THR A 13 10.61 8.24 -1.15
C THR A 13 9.14 8.40 -0.79
N GLU A 14 8.24 8.49 -1.77
CA GLU A 14 6.81 8.71 -1.55
C GLU A 14 5.93 8.21 -2.71
N PHE A 15 4.65 7.98 -2.42
CA PHE A 15 3.62 7.71 -3.39
C PHE A 15 2.35 8.53 -3.13
N GLU A 16 1.64 8.90 -4.20
CA GLU A 16 0.40 9.68 -4.19
C GLU A 16 -0.74 8.83 -4.73
N LEU A 17 -1.89 8.92 -4.05
CA LEU A 17 -3.13 8.26 -4.43
C LEU A 17 -4.08 9.22 -5.14
N ASP A 18 -4.99 8.69 -5.94
CA ASP A 18 -6.01 9.45 -6.67
C ASP A 18 -6.99 10.21 -5.76
N ASP A 19 -7.08 9.80 -4.50
CA ASP A 19 -7.83 10.49 -3.44
C ASP A 19 -7.12 11.77 -2.94
N GLY A 20 -5.92 12.07 -3.45
CA GLY A 20 -5.10 13.21 -3.04
C GLY A 20 -4.23 12.96 -1.80
N ARG A 21 -4.12 11.70 -1.35
CA ARG A 21 -3.29 11.33 -0.20
C ARG A 21 -1.87 11.00 -0.66
N VAL A 22 -0.88 11.56 0.04
CA VAL A 22 0.54 11.27 -0.18
C VAL A 22 1.10 10.52 1.03
N TYR A 23 1.83 9.44 0.77
CA TYR A 23 2.48 8.62 1.78
C TYR A 23 3.97 8.54 1.50
N GLN A 24 4.79 8.74 2.52
CA GLN A 24 6.22 8.48 2.42
C GLN A 24 6.52 6.99 2.63
N HIS A 25 7.50 6.48 1.90
CA HIS A 25 8.07 5.17 2.18
C HIS A 25 8.81 5.22 3.52
N ALA A 26 8.64 4.18 4.33
CA ALA A 26 9.37 4.04 5.59
C ALA A 26 10.88 3.87 5.38
N ILE A 27 11.27 3.39 4.19
CA ILE A 27 12.64 3.24 3.72
C ILE A 27 12.72 3.83 2.31
N GLU A 28 13.82 4.51 1.97
CA GLU A 28 14.05 4.94 0.59
C GLU A 28 14.22 3.69 -0.28
N LEU A 29 13.41 3.57 -1.34
CA LEU A 29 13.54 2.48 -2.30
C LEU A 29 14.79 2.71 -3.14
N GLU A 30 15.52 1.63 -3.42
CA GLU A 30 16.64 1.69 -4.36
C GLU A 30 16.10 2.03 -5.77
N PRO A 31 16.82 2.81 -6.59
CA PRO A 31 16.34 3.22 -7.91
C PRO A 31 16.09 2.05 -8.87
N ASP A 32 16.77 0.92 -8.66
CA ASP A 32 16.55 -0.33 -9.41
C ASP A 32 15.34 -1.12 -8.89
N GLU A 33 14.91 -0.84 -7.66
CA GLU A 33 13.80 -1.50 -6.98
C GLU A 33 12.51 -0.68 -6.97
N VAL A 34 12.49 0.55 -7.53
CA VAL A 34 11.24 1.33 -7.66
C VAL A 34 10.34 0.62 -8.66
N PRO A 35 9.24 -0.02 -8.20
CA PRO A 35 8.37 -0.74 -9.11
C PRO A 35 7.59 0.25 -9.99
N THR A 36 7.02 -0.22 -11.07
CA THR A 36 6.08 0.60 -11.85
C THR A 36 4.78 0.85 -11.08
N ILE A 37 4.01 1.85 -11.48
CA ILE A 37 2.71 2.17 -10.85
C ILE A 37 1.78 0.93 -10.85
N GLU A 38 1.77 0.17 -11.94
CA GLU A 38 0.92 -1.03 -12.06
C GLU A 38 1.35 -2.15 -11.11
N GLU A 39 2.66 -2.39 -10.98
CA GLU A 39 3.20 -3.37 -10.02
C GLU A 39 2.93 -2.94 -8.58
N PHE A 40 3.17 -1.66 -8.26
CA PHE A 40 2.90 -1.12 -6.95
C PHE A 40 1.42 -1.16 -6.59
N GLN A 41 0.53 -0.94 -7.57
CA GLN A 41 -0.91 -1.09 -7.37
C GLN A 41 -1.29 -2.52 -6.98
N GLY A 42 -0.61 -3.53 -7.55
CA GLY A 42 -0.78 -4.93 -7.18
C GLY A 42 -0.38 -5.21 -5.74
N TYR A 43 0.79 -4.71 -5.31
CA TYR A 43 1.21 -4.79 -3.91
C TYR A 43 0.22 -4.07 -3.00
N TYR A 44 -0.16 -2.84 -3.34
CA TYR A 44 -1.07 -2.03 -2.55
C TYR A 44 -2.44 -2.68 -2.38
N ASP A 45 -3.03 -3.25 -3.44
CA ASP A 45 -4.29 -4.02 -3.37
C ASP A 45 -4.14 -5.27 -2.50
N HIS A 46 -3.00 -5.97 -2.59
CA HIS A 46 -2.70 -7.12 -1.74
C HIS A 46 -2.59 -6.73 -0.26
N TRP A 47 -1.84 -5.68 0.07
CA TRP A 47 -1.75 -5.15 1.43
C TRP A 47 -3.10 -4.66 1.96
N LEU A 48 -3.89 -3.97 1.13
CA LEU A 48 -5.26 -3.58 1.48
C LEU A 48 -6.16 -4.78 1.74
N SER A 49 -5.99 -5.86 0.98
CA SER A 49 -6.72 -7.11 1.22
C SER A 49 -6.29 -7.77 2.53
N LEU A 50 -5.01 -7.74 2.88
CA LEU A 50 -4.50 -8.28 4.14
C LEU A 50 -4.93 -7.44 5.35
N LEU A 51 -4.81 -6.12 5.24
CA LEU A 51 -5.13 -5.17 6.32
C LEU A 51 -6.64 -4.94 6.46
N GLY A 52 -7.39 -5.00 5.35
CA GLY A 52 -8.83 -4.83 5.31
C GLY A 52 -9.63 -6.06 5.76
N ASN A 53 -9.00 -7.24 5.84
CA ASN A 53 -9.63 -8.47 6.32
C ASN A 53 -9.62 -8.64 7.84
N ASN A 54 -9.21 -7.63 8.61
CA ASN A 54 -9.04 -7.77 10.06
C ASN A 54 -10.30 -7.45 10.90
N ASP A 55 -11.49 -7.76 10.36
CA ASP A 55 -12.72 -7.83 11.18
C ASP A 55 -12.87 -9.20 11.86
N ASP A 56 -12.03 -10.20 11.55
CA ASP A 56 -11.92 -11.44 12.35
C ASP A 56 -10.71 -11.37 13.29
N ARG A 57 -10.89 -10.66 14.40
CA ARG A 57 -9.96 -10.76 15.54
C ARG A 57 -10.02 -12.18 16.11
N THR A 58 -9.12 -13.06 15.70
CA THR A 58 -8.54 -14.06 16.61
C THR A 58 -7.18 -13.56 17.09
N ILE A 59 -7.22 -12.63 18.04
CA ILE A 59 -6.11 -12.37 18.95
C ILE A 59 -5.86 -13.64 19.78
N VAL A 60 -4.98 -14.52 19.31
CA VAL A 60 -4.40 -15.54 20.19
C VAL A 60 -3.36 -14.86 21.07
N ASN A 61 -3.78 -14.49 22.29
CA ASN A 61 -2.87 -14.28 23.40
C ASN A 61 -2.07 -15.57 23.58
N HIS A 62 -0.78 -15.56 23.25
CA HIS A 62 0.13 -16.61 23.68
C HIS A 62 0.39 -16.43 25.18
N HIS A 63 -0.17 -17.33 25.99
CA HIS A 63 0.02 -17.43 27.44
C HIS A 63 1.44 -17.93 27.77
#